data_AF-A0A8X6JD65-F1
#
_entry.id   AF-A0A8X6JD65-F1
#
_cell.length_a   1.000
_cell.length_b   1.000
_cell.length_c   1.000
_cell.angle_alpha   90.00
_cell.angle_beta   90.00
_cell.angle_gamma   90.00
#
_symmetry.space_group_name_H-M   'P 1'
#
loop_
_entity.id
_entity.type
_entity.pdbx_description
1 polymer ?
#
loop_
_entity_poly.entity_id
_entity_poly.type
_entity_poly.pdbx_seq_one_letter_code
_entity_poly.pdbx_strand_id
1 'polypeptide(L)'
;MFGVNVSPFLLSATIKYHIEKYREQYPAATEMLDTCLYVDDVISGAENISQALKLSKDADTIMKNASMTLRKWNSNNQTLMKTWKGEGLEIHPRHSEDSSQIPLSKVLGIPWNVVHDYFTIDVKGLMELDTSKSITKRVVLQSAGKIHDPVGFLSPYTIRLKCLLQELWLWKLAWDDELPPDIYAIWSQWWSELPLLSELKIPRMILDSSGDSSKDNPADLLTRGISVDALSTNSKWWNGSSFLRETDFLTKGLNEPIPERLYLIEMKKNSQIQKRSFPWH
;
A
#
# COMPACT_ATOMS: atom_id res chain seq x y z
N MET A 1 -0.37 -3.02 28.37
CA MET A 1 0.57 -4.16 28.31
C MET A 1 0.85 -4.46 26.86
N PHE A 2 2.06 -4.17 26.36
CA PHE A 2 2.45 -4.53 25.00
C PHE A 2 2.71 -6.05 24.95
N GLY A 3 2.25 -6.72 23.90
CA GLY A 3 2.55 -8.15 23.67
C GLY A 3 1.52 -9.18 24.13
N VAL A 4 0.34 -8.78 24.61
CA VAL A 4 -0.79 -9.72 24.81
C VAL A 4 -1.56 -9.86 23.50
N ASN A 5 -1.81 -11.08 23.04
CA ASN A 5 -2.50 -11.37 21.77
C ASN A 5 -3.89 -10.70 21.67
N VAL A 6 -4.55 -10.41 22.80
CA VAL A 6 -5.86 -9.76 22.84
C VAL A 6 -5.79 -8.23 22.86
N SER A 7 -4.60 -7.63 23.04
CA SER A 7 -4.44 -6.17 23.15
C SER A 7 -4.99 -5.40 21.94
N PRO A 8 -4.76 -5.82 20.68
CA PRO A 8 -5.31 -5.10 19.52
C PRO A 8 -6.84 -5.12 19.49
N PHE A 9 -7.45 -6.25 19.85
CA PHE A 9 -8.90 -6.38 19.93
C PHE A 9 -9.48 -5.47 21.02
N LEU A 10 -8.93 -5.53 22.24
CA LEU A 10 -9.41 -4.72 23.36
C LEU A 10 -9.27 -3.22 23.08
N LEU A 11 -8.17 -2.80 22.47
CA LEU A 11 -7.96 -1.42 22.07
C LEU A 11 -9.02 -0.99 21.03
N SER A 12 -9.18 -1.78 19.97
CA SER A 12 -10.16 -1.48 18.91
C SER A 12 -11.59 -1.41 19.45
N ALA A 13 -11.99 -2.38 20.28
CA ALA A 13 -13.32 -2.41 20.91
C ALA A 13 -13.54 -1.20 21.84
N THR A 14 -12.53 -0.83 22.63
CA THR A 14 -12.58 0.34 23.51
C THR A 14 -12.76 1.64 22.72
N ILE A 15 -11.98 1.79 21.64
CA ILE A 15 -12.06 2.96 20.77
C ILE A 15 -13.42 3.04 20.09
N LYS A 16 -13.93 1.94 19.51
CA LYS A 16 -15.26 1.91 18.88
C LYS A 16 -16.37 2.25 19.86
N TYR A 17 -16.34 1.66 21.06
CA TYR A 17 -17.30 1.97 22.11
C TYR A 17 -17.26 3.46 22.52
N HIS A 18 -16.07 4.05 22.57
CA HIS A 18 -15.91 5.46 22.90
C HIS A 18 -16.43 6.38 21.79
N ILE A 19 -16.06 6.12 20.54
CA ILE A 19 -16.48 6.89 19.36
C ILE A 19 -18.01 6.91 19.25
N GLU A 20 -18.69 5.79 19.52
CA GLU A 20 -20.14 5.66 19.39
C GLU A 20 -20.92 6.69 20.23
N LYS A 21 -20.39 7.06 21.41
CA LYS A 21 -21.01 8.05 22.30
C LYS A 21 -21.14 9.44 21.67
N TYR A 22 -20.35 9.72 20.64
CA TYR A 22 -20.27 11.01 19.98
C TYR A 22 -20.97 11.03 18.61
N ARG A 23 -21.61 9.93 18.20
CA ARG A 23 -22.20 9.78 16.85
C ARG A 23 -23.21 10.87 16.52
N GLU A 24 -24.03 11.28 17.49
CA GLU A 24 -25.02 12.36 17.28
C GLU A 24 -24.39 13.75 17.22
N GLN A 25 -23.36 14.01 18.05
CA GLN A 25 -22.73 15.33 18.16
C GLN A 25 -21.74 15.61 17.03
N TYR A 26 -21.00 14.57 16.59
CA TYR A 26 -19.93 14.67 15.62
C TYR A 26 -20.02 13.53 14.57
N PRO A 27 -21.12 13.45 13.79
CA PRO A 27 -21.37 12.30 12.90
C PRO A 27 -20.25 12.07 11.88
N ALA A 28 -19.76 13.14 11.23
CA ALA A 28 -18.71 13.01 10.23
C ALA A 28 -17.35 12.58 10.82
N ALA A 29 -17.01 13.06 12.02
CA ALA A 29 -15.75 12.70 12.67
C ALA A 29 -15.79 11.27 13.25
N THR A 30 -16.94 10.84 13.76
CA THR A 30 -17.13 9.47 14.24
C THR A 30 -17.10 8.45 13.10
N GLU A 31 -17.75 8.75 11.97
CA GLU A 31 -17.65 7.95 10.75
C GLU A 31 -16.20 7.84 10.25
N MET A 32 -15.49 8.98 10.18
CA MET A 32 -14.08 9.00 9.82
C MET A 32 -13.24 8.17 10.79
N LEU A 33 -13.43 8.30 12.11
CA LEU A 33 -12.64 7.56 13.08
C LEU A 33 -12.94 6.05 13.05
N ASP A 34 -14.17 5.61 12.76
CA ASP A 34 -14.50 4.19 12.66
C ASP A 34 -13.96 3.54 11.38
N THR A 35 -13.83 4.31 10.30
CA THR A 35 -13.42 3.80 8.98
C THR A 35 -11.94 4.03 8.64
N CYS A 36 -11.34 5.10 9.17
CA CYS A 36 -9.99 5.56 8.80
C CYS A 36 -8.94 5.40 9.90
N LEU A 37 -9.31 4.89 11.08
CA LEU A 37 -8.35 4.59 12.15
C LEU A 37 -7.82 3.16 11.97
N TYR A 38 -6.52 3.05 11.70
CA TYR A 38 -5.80 1.80 11.64
C TYR A 38 -4.79 1.71 12.76
N VAL A 39 -5.08 0.87 13.77
CA VAL A 39 -4.26 0.69 14.98
C VAL A 39 -4.02 2.03 15.69
N ASP A 40 -2.94 2.74 15.39
CA ASP A 40 -2.53 4.03 15.94
C ASP A 40 -2.55 5.20 14.94
N ASP A 41 -2.77 4.93 13.65
CA ASP A 41 -2.78 5.93 12.59
C ASP A 41 -4.22 6.29 12.17
N VAL A 42 -4.57 7.58 12.18
CA VAL A 42 -5.79 8.10 11.51
C VAL A 42 -5.40 8.66 10.16
N ILE A 43 -5.92 8.09 9.08
CA ILE A 43 -5.56 8.49 7.71
C ILE A 43 -6.83 8.87 6.94
N SER A 44 -7.05 10.18 6.78
CA SER A 44 -8.24 10.69 6.11
C SER A 44 -7.94 11.92 5.26
N GLY A 45 -8.91 12.33 4.45
CA GLY A 45 -8.89 13.54 3.63
C GLY A 45 -10.25 14.25 3.66
N ALA A 46 -10.29 15.44 3.08
CA ALA A 46 -11.52 16.20 2.88
C ALA A 46 -11.44 17.00 1.58
N GLU A 47 -12.58 17.48 1.09
CA GLU A 47 -12.66 18.23 -0.18
C GLU A 47 -12.07 19.63 -0.06
N ASN A 48 -12.02 20.19 1.14
CA ASN A 48 -11.47 21.52 1.39
C ASN A 48 -10.90 21.66 2.82
N ILE A 49 -10.14 22.74 3.01
CA ILE A 49 -9.42 23.03 4.25
C ILE A 49 -10.37 23.20 5.44
N SER A 50 -11.54 23.81 5.24
CA SER A 50 -12.52 24.06 6.31
C SER A 50 -13.08 22.73 6.84
N GLN A 51 -13.49 21.83 5.95
CA GLN A 51 -13.92 20.49 6.31
C GLN A 51 -12.80 19.69 6.98
N ALA A 52 -11.58 19.71 6.43
CA ALA A 52 -10.43 19.01 7.01
C ALA A 52 -10.12 19.51 8.44
N LEU A 53 -10.15 20.82 8.64
CA LEU A 53 -9.96 21.42 9.97
C LEU A 53 -11.05 20.97 10.94
N LYS A 54 -12.32 21.09 10.54
CA LYS A 54 -13.44 20.67 11.38
C LYS A 54 -13.32 19.19 11.76
N LEU A 55 -13.09 18.30 10.81
CA LEU A 55 -12.89 16.87 11.04
C LEU A 55 -11.74 16.60 12.01
N SER A 56 -10.59 17.24 11.82
CA SER A 56 -9.43 17.05 12.70
C SER A 56 -9.67 17.52 14.13
N LYS A 57 -10.35 18.66 14.33
CA LYS A 57 -10.66 19.19 15.67
C LYS A 57 -11.72 18.36 16.38
N ASP A 58 -12.77 17.96 15.66
CA ASP A 58 -13.83 17.10 16.18
C ASP A 58 -13.22 15.75 16.59
N ALA A 59 -12.35 15.16 15.76
CA ALA A 59 -11.64 13.92 16.05
C ALA A 59 -10.69 14.04 17.24
N ASP A 60 -9.88 15.10 17.31
CA ASP A 60 -8.99 15.34 18.45
C ASP A 60 -9.78 15.48 19.75
N THR A 61 -10.91 16.19 19.72
CA THR A 61 -11.80 16.35 20.88
C THR A 61 -12.35 15.00 21.36
N ILE A 62 -12.88 14.19 20.43
CA ILE A 62 -13.40 12.85 20.76
C ILE A 62 -12.31 12.00 21.41
N MET A 63 -11.14 11.90 20.77
CA MET A 63 -10.07 11.02 21.23
C MET A 63 -9.39 11.52 22.51
N LYS A 64 -9.24 12.85 22.68
CA LYS A 64 -8.74 13.46 23.91
C LYS A 64 -9.65 13.19 25.12
N ASN A 65 -10.97 13.12 24.92
CA ASN A 65 -11.90 12.71 25.98
C ASN A 65 -11.74 11.24 26.41
N ALA A 66 -11.13 10.39 25.58
CA ALA A 66 -10.69 9.04 25.96
C ALA A 66 -9.27 9.01 26.55
N SER A 67 -8.63 10.17 26.77
CA SER A 67 -7.19 10.26 27.07
C SER A 67 -6.29 9.66 25.98
N MET A 68 -6.76 9.65 24.73
CA MET A 68 -6.06 9.13 23.55
C MET A 68 -5.75 10.26 22.56
N THR A 69 -5.11 11.34 23.02
CA THR A 69 -4.83 12.54 22.20
C THR A 69 -4.18 12.20 20.86
N LEU A 70 -4.77 12.69 19.76
CA LEU A 70 -4.22 12.56 18.42
C LEU A 70 -3.05 13.53 18.27
N ARG A 71 -1.94 13.04 17.74
CA ARG A 71 -0.68 13.79 17.65
C ARG A 71 -0.06 13.64 16.28
N LYS A 72 0.94 14.46 16.02
CA LYS A 72 1.76 14.42 14.80
C LYS A 72 0.94 14.62 13.52
N TRP A 73 -0.03 15.54 13.56
CA TRP A 73 -0.84 15.90 12.41
C TRP A 73 0.05 16.34 11.24
N ASN A 74 -0.28 15.86 10.04
CA ASN A 74 0.51 16.08 8.83
C ASN A 74 -0.38 16.08 7.58
N SER A 75 -0.03 16.89 6.58
CA SER A 75 -0.81 17.07 5.36
C SER A 75 0.07 17.61 4.23
N ASN A 76 -0.26 17.22 2.98
CA ASN A 76 0.30 17.81 1.77
C ASN A 76 -0.13 19.28 1.55
N ASN A 77 -1.12 19.78 2.30
CA ASN A 77 -1.60 21.14 2.20
C ASN A 77 -0.96 22.06 3.26
N GLN A 78 -0.05 22.94 2.82
CA GLN A 78 0.66 23.87 3.72
C GLN A 78 -0.26 24.86 4.45
N THR A 79 -1.38 25.25 3.83
CA THR A 79 -2.35 26.15 4.47
C THR A 79 -3.02 25.43 5.65
N LEU A 80 -3.46 24.19 5.45
CA LEU A 80 -4.03 23.37 6.53
C LEU A 80 -3.00 23.15 7.66
N MET A 81 -1.74 22.89 7.34
CA MET A 81 -0.67 22.74 8.33
C MET A 81 -0.51 24.00 9.21
N LYS A 82 -0.54 25.19 8.60
CA LYS A 82 -0.51 26.47 9.33
C LYS A 82 -1.76 26.66 10.18
N THR A 83 -2.93 26.34 9.65
CA THR A 83 -4.21 26.44 10.36
C THR A 83 -4.25 25.52 11.58
N TRP A 84 -3.84 24.25 11.46
CA TRP A 84 -3.73 23.31 12.57
C TRP A 84 -2.81 23.83 13.69
N LYS A 85 -1.66 24.39 13.33
CA LYS A 85 -0.74 25.00 14.30
C LYS A 85 -1.40 26.16 15.05
N GLY A 86 -2.14 27.03 14.33
CA GLY A 86 -2.87 28.15 14.93
C GLY A 86 -4.01 27.72 15.86
N GLU A 87 -4.61 26.57 15.58
CA GLU A 87 -5.71 25.97 16.36
C GLU A 87 -5.21 25.08 17.52
N GLY A 88 -3.90 25.00 17.74
CA GLY A 88 -3.28 24.27 18.85
C GLY A 88 -3.17 22.75 18.66
N LEU A 89 -3.37 22.24 17.44
CA LEU A 89 -3.12 20.84 17.13
C LEU A 89 -1.62 20.54 17.04
N GLU A 90 -1.20 19.41 17.62
CA GLU A 90 0.21 18.99 17.60
C GLU A 90 0.59 18.52 16.19
N ILE A 91 1.13 19.45 15.40
CA ILE A 91 1.71 19.14 14.09
C ILE A 91 3.11 18.54 14.22
N HIS A 92 3.50 17.68 13.29
CA HIS A 92 4.88 17.24 13.15
C HIS A 92 5.50 17.87 11.90
N PRO A 93 6.02 19.11 11.96
CA PRO A 93 6.72 19.71 10.84
C PRO A 93 8.03 18.94 10.69
N ARG A 94 8.17 18.19 9.60
CA ARG A 94 9.45 17.52 9.33
C ARG A 94 10.33 18.26 8.34
N HIS A 95 9.87 19.33 7.71
CA HIS A 95 10.69 20.13 6.79
C HIS A 95 12.04 20.47 7.43
N SER A 96 13.10 19.78 7.01
CA SER A 96 14.45 20.30 7.16
C SER A 96 14.55 21.45 6.18
N GLU A 97 14.95 22.62 6.67
CA GLU A 97 15.38 23.73 5.81
C GLU A 97 16.64 23.36 4.99
N ASP A 98 17.26 22.22 5.31
CA ASP A 98 18.36 21.63 4.56
C ASP A 98 17.85 20.82 3.35
N SER A 99 18.16 21.33 2.16
CA SER A 99 17.53 21.00 0.87
C SER A 99 18.03 19.69 0.25
N SER A 100 18.74 18.85 1.00
CA SER A 100 19.40 17.66 0.48
C SER A 100 18.71 16.34 0.84
N GLN A 101 17.80 16.33 1.82
CA GLN A 101 17.00 15.15 2.18
C GLN A 101 15.57 15.57 2.48
N ILE A 102 14.66 15.34 1.52
CA ILE A 102 13.22 15.55 1.76
C ILE A 102 12.83 14.61 2.91
N PRO A 103 12.33 15.14 4.04
CA PRO A 103 11.97 14.33 5.19
C PRO A 103 10.75 13.49 4.84
N LEU A 104 10.98 12.22 4.55
CA LEU A 104 9.90 11.27 4.29
C LEU A 104 9.08 11.11 5.57
N SER A 105 7.80 11.47 5.48
CA SER A 105 6.83 11.01 6.47
C SER A 105 6.56 9.53 6.21
N LYS A 106 6.10 8.78 7.22
CA LYS A 106 5.65 7.41 7.01
C LYS A 106 4.16 7.35 7.29
N VAL A 107 3.43 6.63 6.44
CA VAL A 107 2.01 6.33 6.61
C VAL A 107 1.88 4.83 6.48
N LEU A 108 1.35 4.15 7.51
CA LEU A 108 1.35 2.69 7.57
C LEU A 108 2.74 2.09 7.33
N GLY A 109 3.81 2.73 7.82
CA GLY A 109 5.19 2.30 7.58
C GLY A 109 5.75 2.56 6.17
N ILE A 110 4.94 2.98 5.20
CA ILE A 110 5.36 3.32 3.84
C ILE A 110 5.86 4.77 3.78
N PRO A 111 7.04 5.05 3.20
CA PRO A 111 7.50 6.42 2.97
C PRO A 111 6.55 7.22 2.07
N TRP A 112 6.23 8.45 2.50
CA TRP A 112 5.38 9.40 1.80
C TRP A 112 6.10 10.73 1.63
N ASN A 113 6.23 11.17 0.38
CA ASN A 113 6.64 12.52 0.03
C ASN A 113 5.43 13.45 0.12
N VAL A 114 5.30 14.12 1.26
CA VAL A 114 4.16 15.00 1.57
C VAL A 114 4.08 16.20 0.60
N VAL A 115 5.22 16.69 0.12
CA VAL A 115 5.28 17.89 -0.73
C VAL A 115 4.77 17.60 -2.13
N HIS A 116 5.18 16.48 -2.71
CA HIS A 116 4.83 16.09 -4.08
C HIS A 116 3.70 15.07 -4.15
N ASP A 117 3.21 14.64 -2.99
CA ASP A 117 2.09 13.74 -2.78
C ASP A 117 2.18 12.36 -3.45
N TYR A 118 3.31 11.67 -3.25
CA TYR A 118 3.49 10.29 -3.69
C TYR A 118 4.15 9.42 -2.62
N PHE A 119 3.85 8.13 -2.63
CA PHE A 119 4.57 7.12 -1.88
C PHE A 119 5.84 6.69 -2.62
N THR A 120 6.86 6.31 -1.87
CA THR A 120 8.08 5.68 -2.39
C THR A 120 8.35 4.37 -1.66
N ILE A 121 9.22 3.55 -2.21
CA ILE A 121 9.56 2.25 -1.64
C ILE A 121 10.89 2.33 -0.89
N ASP A 122 10.92 1.83 0.35
CA ASP A 122 12.16 1.69 1.11
C ASP A 122 12.79 0.33 0.83
N VAL A 123 13.85 0.32 0.01
CA VAL A 123 14.61 -0.89 -0.34
C VAL A 123 15.91 -1.04 0.44
N LYS A 124 16.23 -0.13 1.38
CA LYS A 124 17.53 -0.11 2.07
C LYS A 124 17.84 -1.44 2.76
N GLY A 125 16.85 -2.00 3.45
CA GLY A 125 17.00 -3.27 4.15
C GLY A 125 17.32 -4.44 3.21
N LEU A 126 16.89 -4.40 1.96
CA LEU A 126 17.29 -5.36 0.94
C LEU A 126 18.69 -5.07 0.44
N MET A 127 19.02 -3.82 0.10
CA MET A 127 20.35 -3.46 -0.42
C MET A 127 21.51 -3.80 0.53
N GLU A 128 21.24 -3.90 1.83
CA GLU A 128 22.20 -4.35 2.86
C GLU A 128 22.42 -5.87 2.91
N LEU A 129 21.66 -6.67 2.16
CA LEU A 129 21.89 -8.11 2.09
C LEU A 129 23.23 -8.39 1.42
N ASP A 130 24.05 -9.20 2.08
CA ASP A 130 25.31 -9.66 1.53
C ASP A 130 25.08 -10.71 0.44
N THR A 131 25.03 -10.25 -0.81
CA THR A 131 24.90 -11.10 -2.00
C THR A 131 26.25 -11.57 -2.54
N SER A 132 27.36 -11.30 -1.85
CA SER A 132 28.69 -11.79 -2.25
C SER A 132 28.91 -13.26 -1.85
N LYS A 133 28.11 -13.76 -0.91
CA LYS A 133 28.07 -15.17 -0.50
C LYS A 133 27.14 -15.99 -1.40
N SER A 134 27.25 -17.31 -1.30
CA SER A 134 26.29 -18.22 -1.95
C SER A 134 24.86 -17.86 -1.52
N ILE A 135 23.98 -17.77 -2.51
CA ILE A 135 22.56 -17.53 -2.26
C ILE A 135 21.93 -18.86 -1.85
N THR A 136 21.14 -18.83 -0.77
CA THR A 136 20.50 -20.02 -0.20
C THR A 136 19.01 -19.79 -0.03
N LYS A 137 18.27 -20.87 0.29
CA LYS A 137 16.84 -20.77 0.65
C LYS A 137 16.60 -19.77 1.78
N ARG A 138 17.51 -19.71 2.76
CA ARG A 138 17.44 -18.75 3.87
C ARG A 138 17.53 -17.31 3.38
N VAL A 139 18.44 -17.02 2.45
CA VAL A 139 18.57 -15.68 1.86
C VAL A 139 17.29 -15.29 1.11
N VAL A 140 16.74 -16.19 0.28
CA VAL A 140 15.47 -15.96 -0.43
C VAL A 140 14.32 -15.62 0.53
N LEU A 141 14.18 -16.37 1.63
CA LEU A 141 13.18 -16.09 2.65
C LEU A 141 13.43 -14.74 3.36
N GLN A 142 14.68 -14.44 3.71
CA GLN A 142 15.06 -13.17 4.31
C GLN A 142 14.74 -11.98 3.39
N SER A 143 14.99 -12.12 2.09
CA SER A 143 14.60 -11.10 1.10
C SER A 143 13.09 -10.88 1.09
N ALA A 144 12.28 -11.96 1.15
CA ALA A 144 10.82 -11.84 1.17
C ALA A 144 10.31 -11.10 2.41
N GLY A 145 10.90 -11.38 3.58
CA GLY A 145 10.51 -10.75 4.85
C GLY A 145 10.95 -9.29 5.01
N LYS A 146 11.96 -8.84 4.25
CA LYS A 146 12.46 -7.46 4.28
C LYS A 146 11.61 -6.48 3.47
N ILE A 147 10.68 -6.97 2.66
CA ILE A 147 9.78 -6.11 1.88
C ILE A 147 8.54 -5.80 2.71
N HIS A 148 8.41 -4.53 3.10
CA HIS A 148 7.26 -4.03 3.83
C HIS A 148 6.25 -3.39 2.86
N ASP A 149 5.19 -4.13 2.53
CA ASP A 149 4.15 -3.71 1.58
C ASP A 149 2.74 -4.01 2.11
N PRO A 150 2.21 -3.22 3.06
CA PRO A 150 0.91 -3.45 3.68
C PRO A 150 -0.27 -3.17 2.73
N VAL A 151 -0.05 -2.40 1.66
CA VAL A 151 -1.10 -2.03 0.68
C VAL A 151 -1.08 -2.96 -0.54
N GLY A 152 0.04 -3.63 -0.81
CA GLY A 152 0.17 -4.57 -1.92
C GLY A 152 0.69 -3.94 -3.22
N PHE A 153 1.27 -2.74 -3.19
CA PHE A 153 1.81 -2.05 -4.37
C PHE A 153 2.90 -2.85 -5.08
N LEU A 154 3.66 -3.64 -4.33
CA LEU A 154 4.76 -4.47 -4.80
C LEU A 154 4.34 -5.92 -4.97
N SER A 155 3.05 -6.23 -4.97
CA SER A 155 2.56 -7.60 -5.16
C SER A 155 3.14 -8.27 -6.41
N PRO A 156 3.23 -7.62 -7.60
CA PRO A 156 3.83 -8.23 -8.79
C PRO A 156 5.32 -8.59 -8.63
N TYR A 157 6.05 -7.81 -7.83
CA TYR A 157 7.46 -8.04 -7.53
C TYR A 157 7.65 -9.11 -6.45
N THR A 158 6.90 -9.01 -5.35
CA THR A 158 7.02 -9.90 -4.17
C THR A 158 6.48 -11.30 -4.43
N ILE A 159 5.44 -11.44 -5.25
CA ILE A 159 4.85 -12.76 -5.55
C ILE A 159 5.84 -13.67 -6.25
N ARG A 160 6.68 -13.14 -7.15
CA ARG A 160 7.73 -13.90 -7.85
C ARG A 160 8.68 -14.58 -6.86
N LEU A 161 9.07 -13.87 -5.81
CA LEU A 161 9.94 -14.40 -4.78
C LEU A 161 9.24 -15.44 -3.89
N LYS A 162 7.94 -15.25 -3.59
CA LYS A 162 7.13 -16.23 -2.85
C LYS A 162 6.96 -17.52 -3.65
N CYS A 163 6.73 -17.44 -4.96
CA CYS A 163 6.69 -18.60 -5.85
C CYS A 163 8.04 -19.30 -5.91
N LEU A 164 9.14 -18.55 -6.04
CA LEU A 164 10.50 -19.11 -5.99
C LEU A 164 10.73 -19.88 -4.67
N LEU A 165 10.31 -19.30 -3.53
CA LEU A 165 10.41 -19.97 -2.24
C LEU A 165 9.64 -21.30 -2.23
N GLN A 166 8.43 -21.35 -2.81
CA GLN A 166 7.67 -22.59 -2.98
C GLN A 166 8.41 -23.63 -3.83
N GLU A 167 9.02 -23.22 -4.93
CA GLU A 167 9.84 -24.12 -5.76
C GLU A 167 11.01 -24.71 -4.98
N LEU A 168 11.73 -23.88 -4.19
CA LEU A 168 12.84 -24.35 -3.35
C LEU A 168 12.41 -25.41 -2.32
N TRP A 169 11.15 -25.37 -1.86
CA TRP A 169 10.59 -26.42 -1.00
C TRP A 169 10.39 -27.73 -1.77
N LEU A 170 9.88 -27.66 -3.01
CA LEU A 170 9.69 -28.84 -3.86
C LEU A 170 11.01 -29.52 -4.24
N TRP A 171 12.08 -28.74 -4.38
CA TRP A 171 13.44 -29.25 -4.62
C TRP A 171 14.08 -29.90 -3.40
N LYS A 172 13.43 -29.84 -2.22
CA LYS A 172 13.95 -30.36 -0.94
C LYS A 172 15.34 -29.82 -0.56
N LEU A 173 15.67 -28.62 -1.03
CA LEU A 173 16.92 -27.94 -0.71
C LEU A 173 17.00 -27.66 0.80
N ALA A 174 18.15 -27.85 1.46
CA ALA A 174 18.31 -27.43 2.84
C ALA A 174 18.32 -25.89 2.96
N TRP A 175 18.31 -25.38 4.19
CA TRP A 175 18.26 -23.94 4.42
C TRP A 175 19.48 -23.18 3.87
N ASP A 176 20.64 -23.82 3.95
CA ASP A 176 21.94 -23.21 3.70
C ASP A 176 22.67 -23.84 2.50
N ASP A 177 21.99 -24.71 1.74
CA ASP A 177 22.50 -25.18 0.45
C ASP A 177 22.45 -24.05 -0.58
N GLU A 178 23.44 -24.03 -1.46
CA GLU A 178 23.53 -23.10 -2.58
C GLU A 178 22.40 -23.35 -3.60
N LEU A 179 21.87 -22.27 -4.17
CA LEU A 179 20.88 -22.36 -5.23
C LEU A 179 21.46 -23.03 -6.48
N PRO A 180 20.76 -24.02 -7.07
CA PRO A 180 21.13 -24.56 -8.38
C PRO A 180 21.18 -23.45 -9.45
N PRO A 181 22.04 -23.56 -10.49
CA PRO A 181 22.26 -22.50 -11.47
C PRO A 181 20.97 -21.94 -12.10
N ASP A 182 20.02 -22.80 -12.44
CA ASP A 182 18.75 -22.39 -13.05
C ASP A 182 17.89 -21.55 -12.11
N ILE A 183 17.89 -21.89 -10.82
CA ILE A 183 17.11 -21.21 -9.78
C ILE A 183 17.81 -19.92 -9.35
N TYR A 184 19.13 -19.94 -9.28
CA TYR A 184 19.95 -18.75 -9.07
C TYR A 184 19.71 -17.70 -10.16
N ALA A 185 19.61 -18.11 -11.43
CA ALA A 185 19.33 -17.19 -12.53
C ALA A 185 17.99 -16.45 -12.35
N ILE A 186 16.95 -17.15 -11.88
CA ILE A 186 15.64 -16.55 -11.59
C ILE A 186 15.74 -15.53 -10.45
N TRP A 187 16.43 -15.89 -9.36
CA TRP A 187 16.65 -14.99 -8.23
C TRP A 187 17.48 -13.76 -8.63
N SER A 188 18.56 -13.97 -9.38
CA SER A 188 19.46 -12.91 -9.84
C SER A 188 18.74 -11.91 -10.74
N GLN A 189 17.86 -12.39 -11.63
CA GLN A 189 17.00 -11.51 -12.41
C GLN A 189 16.09 -10.66 -11.51
N TRP A 190 15.39 -11.29 -10.57
CA TRP A 190 14.53 -10.57 -9.61
C TRP A 190 15.31 -9.55 -8.77
N TRP A 191 16.53 -9.89 -8.35
CA TRP A 191 17.42 -9.00 -7.61
C TRP A 191 17.86 -7.80 -8.43
N SER A 192 18.18 -8.01 -9.71
CA SER A 192 18.64 -6.94 -10.61
C SER A 192 17.60 -5.83 -10.83
N GLU A 193 16.32 -6.12 -10.60
CA GLU A 193 15.20 -5.17 -10.71
C GLU A 193 15.03 -4.33 -9.43
N LEU A 194 15.70 -4.68 -8.32
CA LEU A 194 15.56 -4.00 -7.02
C LEU A 194 15.81 -2.47 -7.10
N PRO A 195 16.82 -1.95 -7.82
CA PRO A 195 17.05 -0.51 -7.91
C PRO A 195 15.86 0.25 -8.52
N LEU A 196 15.11 -0.37 -9.45
CA LEU A 196 13.95 0.24 -10.09
C LEU A 196 12.84 0.55 -9.08
N LEU A 197 12.73 -0.23 -8.00
CA LEU A 197 11.75 0.02 -6.94
C LEU A 197 12.06 1.31 -6.18
N SER A 198 13.33 1.68 -6.04
CA SER A 198 13.73 2.92 -5.37
C SER A 198 13.34 4.17 -6.16
N GLU A 199 13.17 4.03 -7.48
CA GLU A 199 12.73 5.09 -8.39
C GLU A 199 11.21 5.19 -8.49
N LEU A 200 10.49 4.15 -8.05
CA LEU A 200 9.03 4.09 -8.14
C LEU A 200 8.38 5.17 -7.27
N LYS A 201 7.56 6.00 -7.92
CA LYS A 201 6.72 7.01 -7.28
C LYS A 201 5.27 6.64 -7.52
N ILE A 202 4.55 6.34 -6.45
CA ILE A 202 3.14 5.94 -6.50
C ILE A 202 2.30 7.14 -6.06
N PRO A 203 1.55 7.80 -6.96
CA PRO A 203 0.66 8.90 -6.57
C PRO A 203 -0.28 8.46 -5.46
N ARG A 204 -0.38 9.24 -4.37
CA ARG A 204 -1.30 8.91 -3.26
C ARG A 204 -2.76 9.00 -3.72
N MET A 205 -3.06 9.98 -4.58
CA MET A 205 -4.36 10.16 -5.20
C MET A 205 -4.39 9.44 -6.55
N ILE A 206 -5.15 8.35 -6.62
CA ILE A 206 -5.24 7.51 -7.82
C ILE A 206 -6.34 8.00 -8.77
N LEU A 207 -7.38 8.63 -8.22
CA LEU A 207 -8.49 9.19 -8.98
C LEU A 207 -8.29 10.71 -9.11
N ASP A 208 -7.93 11.18 -10.30
CA ASP A 208 -8.01 12.60 -10.61
C ASP A 208 -9.48 13.05 -10.56
N SER A 209 -9.71 14.28 -10.16
CA SER A 209 -10.98 15.02 -10.29
C SER A 209 -11.59 15.01 -11.70
N SER A 210 -10.83 14.61 -12.72
CA SER A 210 -11.25 14.40 -14.11
C SER A 210 -11.67 12.96 -14.45
N GLY A 211 -11.46 11.99 -13.56
CA GLY A 211 -11.78 10.58 -13.75
C GLY A 211 -13.05 10.18 -13.01
N ASP A 212 -13.99 9.61 -13.75
CA ASP A 212 -15.30 9.18 -13.26
C ASP A 212 -15.27 8.62 -11.84
N SER A 213 -16.16 9.16 -11.02
CA SER A 213 -16.43 8.76 -9.64
C SER A 213 -16.36 7.25 -9.44
N SER A 214 -16.00 6.79 -8.24
CA SER A 214 -15.99 5.38 -7.75
C SER A 214 -17.04 4.41 -8.32
N LYS A 215 -18.16 4.92 -8.84
CA LYS A 215 -19.12 4.23 -9.72
C LYS A 215 -18.47 3.48 -10.89
N ASP A 216 -17.27 3.86 -11.31
CA ASP A 216 -16.58 3.27 -12.46
C ASP A 216 -15.65 2.11 -12.16
N ASN A 217 -15.30 1.89 -10.90
CA ASN A 217 -14.53 0.71 -10.50
C ASN A 217 -15.45 -0.53 -10.46
N PRO A 218 -15.23 -1.57 -11.27
CA PRO A 218 -16.02 -2.80 -11.18
C PRO A 218 -15.89 -3.50 -9.83
N ALA A 219 -14.77 -3.34 -9.11
CA ALA A 219 -14.58 -3.92 -7.79
C ALA A 219 -15.54 -3.35 -6.74
N ASP A 220 -16.03 -2.12 -6.93
CA ASP A 220 -17.03 -1.51 -6.04
C ASP A 220 -18.39 -2.23 -6.10
N LEU A 221 -18.70 -2.96 -7.19
CA LEU A 221 -19.98 -3.65 -7.33
C LEU A 221 -20.16 -4.75 -6.28
N LEU A 222 -19.08 -5.49 -5.98
CA LEU A 222 -19.06 -6.49 -4.91
C LEU A 222 -19.19 -5.82 -3.54
N THR A 223 -18.43 -4.74 -3.30
CA THR A 223 -18.44 -4.02 -2.03
C THR A 223 -19.80 -3.35 -1.74
N ARG A 224 -20.61 -3.10 -2.77
CA ARG A 224 -21.96 -2.52 -2.66
C ARG A 224 -23.10 -3.55 -2.62
N GLY A 225 -22.78 -4.86 -2.58
CA GLY A 225 -23.76 -5.91 -2.33
C GLY A 225 -24.60 -6.35 -3.54
N ILE A 226 -24.04 -6.33 -4.76
CA ILE A 226 -24.71 -6.88 -5.95
C ILE A 226 -24.92 -8.41 -5.82
N SER A 227 -26.04 -8.93 -6.32
CA SER A 227 -26.30 -10.37 -6.34
C SER A 227 -25.40 -11.10 -7.35
N VAL A 228 -25.15 -12.39 -7.13
CA VAL A 228 -24.32 -13.23 -8.01
C VAL A 228 -24.91 -13.30 -9.43
N ASP A 229 -26.23 -13.41 -9.55
CA ASP A 229 -26.91 -13.45 -10.85
C ASP A 229 -26.73 -12.12 -11.60
N ALA A 230 -26.90 -10.98 -10.92
CA ALA A 230 -26.69 -9.67 -11.53
C ALA A 230 -25.22 -9.42 -11.90
N LEU A 231 -24.28 -9.95 -11.10
CA LEU A 231 -22.85 -9.89 -11.39
C LEU A 231 -22.47 -10.73 -12.62
N SER A 232 -23.08 -11.91 -12.78
CA SER A 232 -22.80 -12.82 -13.90
C SER A 232 -23.05 -12.18 -15.26
N THR A 233 -24.04 -11.30 -15.36
CA THR A 233 -24.38 -10.53 -16.57
C THR A 233 -23.79 -9.12 -16.59
N ASN A 234 -23.04 -8.72 -15.56
CA ASN A 234 -22.54 -7.36 -15.44
C ASN A 234 -21.36 -7.15 -16.38
N SER A 235 -21.61 -6.44 -17.49
CA SER A 235 -20.57 -6.12 -18.46
C SER A 235 -19.37 -5.45 -17.77
N LYS A 236 -19.58 -4.42 -16.97
CA LYS A 236 -18.51 -3.64 -16.32
C LYS A 236 -17.57 -4.50 -15.47
N TRP A 237 -18.11 -5.51 -14.75
CA TRP A 237 -17.31 -6.47 -14.00
C TRP A 237 -16.37 -7.29 -14.88
N TRP A 238 -16.90 -7.88 -15.95
CA TRP A 238 -16.14 -8.74 -16.84
C TRP A 238 -15.25 -7.98 -17.83
N ASN A 239 -15.63 -6.74 -18.12
CA ASN A 239 -15.05 -5.94 -19.19
C ASN A 239 -14.18 -4.78 -18.71
N GLY A 240 -14.26 -4.45 -17.42
CA GLY A 240 -13.65 -3.25 -16.85
C GLY A 240 -14.39 -1.97 -17.24
N SER A 241 -13.93 -0.85 -16.68
CA SER A 241 -14.37 0.48 -17.08
C SER A 241 -14.00 0.76 -18.53
N SER A 242 -14.83 1.50 -19.27
CA SER A 242 -14.59 1.78 -20.69
C SER A 242 -13.29 2.54 -20.94
N PHE A 243 -12.84 3.37 -19.99
CA PHE A 243 -11.58 4.11 -20.12
C PHE A 243 -10.35 3.19 -20.20
N LEU A 244 -10.38 1.99 -19.60
CA LEU A 244 -9.28 1.02 -19.71
C LEU A 244 -9.14 0.45 -21.14
N ARG A 245 -10.15 0.67 -21.97
CA ARG A 245 -10.19 0.25 -23.38
C ARG A 245 -9.88 1.41 -24.33
N GLU A 246 -9.71 2.63 -23.80
CA GLU A 246 -9.19 3.74 -24.58
C GLU A 246 -7.72 3.47 -24.88
N THR A 247 -7.33 3.55 -26.15
CA THR A 247 -5.95 3.31 -26.61
C THR A 247 -4.95 4.26 -25.96
N ASP A 248 -5.43 5.40 -25.46
CA ASP A 248 -4.61 6.51 -25.00
C ASP A 248 -4.63 6.65 -23.47
N PHE A 249 -5.32 5.77 -22.75
CA PHE A 249 -5.46 5.89 -21.29
C PHE A 249 -4.10 5.78 -20.57
N LEU A 250 -3.25 4.84 -20.98
CA LEU A 250 -1.92 4.67 -20.41
C LEU A 250 -0.92 5.73 -20.91
N THR A 251 -1.20 6.42 -22.02
CA THR A 251 -0.31 7.43 -22.61
C THR A 251 -0.67 8.86 -22.21
N LYS A 252 -1.86 9.09 -21.64
CA LYS A 252 -2.24 10.34 -20.96
C LYS A 252 -1.36 10.55 -19.71
N GLY A 253 -0.16 11.09 -19.92
CA GLY A 253 0.79 11.45 -18.86
C GLY A 253 2.19 10.84 -19.00
N LEU A 254 2.39 9.88 -19.90
CA LEU A 254 3.70 9.30 -20.19
C LEU A 254 4.23 9.91 -21.49
N ASN A 255 5.12 10.91 -21.36
CA ASN A 255 5.76 11.56 -22.51
C ASN A 255 6.83 10.70 -23.22
N GLU A 256 6.98 9.41 -22.88
CA GLU A 256 7.88 8.50 -23.57
C GLU A 256 7.27 7.10 -23.76
N PRO A 257 7.50 6.44 -24.92
CA PRO A 257 7.00 5.11 -25.19
C PRO A 257 7.69 4.05 -24.32
N ILE A 258 6.91 3.27 -23.59
CA ILE A 258 7.40 2.10 -22.83
C ILE A 258 7.92 1.05 -23.82
N PRO A 259 9.17 0.55 -23.70
CA PRO A 259 9.71 -0.44 -24.62
C PRO A 259 8.90 -1.76 -24.63
N GLU A 260 8.47 -2.19 -25.82
CA GLU A 260 7.70 -3.43 -26.12
C GLU A 260 8.27 -4.72 -25.50
N ARG A 261 9.56 -4.70 -25.12
CA ARG A 261 10.28 -5.86 -24.60
C ARG A 261 9.78 -6.32 -23.22
N LEU A 262 9.13 -5.45 -22.44
CA LEU A 262 8.60 -5.78 -21.11
C LEU A 262 7.36 -6.71 -21.18
N TYR A 263 6.47 -6.49 -22.15
CA TYR A 263 5.23 -7.29 -22.30
C TYR A 263 5.47 -8.73 -22.75
N LEU A 264 6.46 -8.95 -23.61
CA LEU A 264 6.72 -10.27 -24.20
C LEU A 264 7.32 -11.28 -23.20
N ILE A 265 7.95 -10.80 -22.12
CA ILE A 265 8.55 -11.67 -21.10
C ILE A 265 7.46 -12.31 -20.23
N GLU A 266 6.38 -11.60 -19.91
CA GLU A 266 5.26 -12.11 -19.12
C GLU A 266 4.42 -13.14 -19.90
N MET A 267 4.12 -12.88 -21.17
CA MET A 267 3.31 -13.80 -21.97
C MET A 267 4.02 -15.12 -22.32
N LYS A 268 5.35 -15.10 -22.49
CA LYS A 268 6.12 -16.33 -22.82
C LYS A 268 6.30 -17.29 -21.64
N LYS A 269 6.11 -16.85 -20.38
CA LYS A 269 6.18 -17.76 -19.21
C LYS A 269 4.91 -18.60 -19.03
N ASN A 270 3.76 -18.14 -19.53
CA ASN A 270 2.49 -18.87 -19.40
C ASN A 270 2.30 -20.00 -20.42
N SER A 271 3.09 -20.06 -21.49
CA SER A 271 2.95 -21.09 -22.54
C SER A 271 3.80 -22.35 -22.32
N GLN A 272 4.64 -22.40 -21.27
CA GLN A 272 5.51 -23.56 -20.97
C GLN A 272 5.23 -24.24 -19.61
N ILE A 273 4.06 -24.03 -19.01
CA ILE A 273 3.66 -24.85 -17.85
C ILE A 273 3.16 -26.21 -18.37
N GLN A 274 4.06 -27.19 -18.48
CA GLN A 274 3.65 -28.59 -18.58
C GLN A 274 2.86 -28.95 -17.32
N LYS A 275 1.58 -29.30 -17.50
CA LYS A 275 0.74 -29.88 -16.45
C LYS A 275 1.41 -31.15 -15.91
N ARG A 276 2.09 -31.07 -14.77
CA ARG A 276 2.44 -32.26 -13.98
C ARG A 276 1.16 -32.67 -13.23
N SER A 277 0.59 -33.79 -13.66
CA SER A 277 -0.55 -34.44 -13.00
C SER A 277 -0.14 -34.95 -11.62
N PHE A 278 -0.85 -34.52 -10.58
CA PHE A 278 -0.73 -35.07 -9.24
C PHE A 278 -1.67 -36.28 -9.08
N PRO A 279 -1.16 -37.46 -8.69
CA PRO A 279 -2.01 -38.51 -8.15
C PRO A 279 -2.28 -38.20 -6.67
N TRP A 280 -3.55 -38.02 -6.32
CA TRP A 280 -4.00 -37.96 -4.94
C TRP A 280 -4.08 -39.38 -4.39
N HIS A 281 -3.24 -39.70 -3.39
CA HIS A 281 -3.45 -40.80 -2.45
C HIS A 281 -3.14 -40.31 -1.04
#